data_AF-A0A1E7FSW4-F1
#
_entry.id   AF-A0A1E7FSW4-F1
#
_cell.length_a   1.000
_cell.length_b   1.000
_cell.length_c   1.000
_cell.angle_alpha   90.00
_cell.angle_beta   90.00
_cell.angle_gamma   90.00
#
_symmetry.space_group_name_H-M   'P 1'
#
loop_
_entity.id
_entity.type
_entity.pdbx_description
1 polymer ?
#
loop_
_entity_poly.entity_id
_entity_poly.type
_entity_poly.pdbx_seq_one_letter_code
_entity_poly.pdbx_strand_id
1 'polypeptide(L)'
;MGTFKLKNSSLVVLSWTGLLLALSYSEGFQIVVPTTSKHSTASTRNTGLPTTAAAAAAATATTTRLYNIFGNLFGQQSQSTDEGNVNTGGGPAAAASSVFEIPTKSIKSKPLRFYSQLFLAGYQNTPVKGSWTLASNEEDDERLDLYYTDGSGMVSFSFDDTIRVNRKGQRPSLQYMLNESLLLHDFLDELEQIAFGTDDDSGDNSTVIDDEKRLLQFSDENKDILSKIREKLPARQEKS
;
A
#
# COMPACT_ATOMS: atom_id res chain seq x y z
N MET A 1 48.98 -16.40 -43.74
CA MET A 1 49.05 -15.96 -42.33
C MET A 1 48.87 -14.45 -42.30
N GLY A 2 47.88 -13.93 -41.58
CA GLY A 2 47.63 -12.49 -41.46
C GLY A 2 47.61 -12.09 -39.99
N THR A 3 48.36 -11.04 -39.63
CA THR A 3 48.53 -10.58 -38.24
C THR A 3 47.46 -9.54 -37.89
N PHE A 4 46.50 -9.93 -37.04
CA PHE A 4 45.52 -8.99 -36.49
C PHE A 4 46.16 -8.08 -35.45
N LYS A 5 46.05 -6.76 -35.64
CA LYS A 5 46.44 -5.76 -34.63
C LYS A 5 45.40 -5.74 -33.50
N LEU A 6 45.85 -5.98 -32.28
CA LEU A 6 45.14 -5.55 -31.07
C LEU A 6 45.04 -4.02 -31.05
N LYS A 7 43.85 -3.51 -30.74
CA LYS A 7 43.54 -2.08 -30.67
C LYS A 7 43.45 -1.70 -29.19
N ASN A 8 44.29 -0.76 -28.74
CA ASN A 8 44.29 -0.33 -27.33
C ASN A 8 42.93 0.28 -26.96
N SER A 9 42.28 -0.29 -25.95
CA SER A 9 41.12 0.32 -25.29
C SER A 9 41.62 1.15 -24.11
N SER A 10 41.53 2.48 -24.21
CA SER A 10 41.80 3.36 -23.07
C SER A 10 40.72 3.18 -22.01
N LEU A 11 41.10 2.63 -20.86
CA LEU A 11 40.20 2.35 -19.74
C LEU A 11 40.04 3.64 -18.91
N VAL A 12 38.97 4.40 -19.18
CA VAL A 12 38.68 5.67 -18.48
C VAL A 12 38.11 5.37 -17.09
N VAL A 13 38.98 5.39 -16.08
CA VAL A 13 38.58 5.28 -14.67
C VAL A 13 38.01 6.62 -14.19
N LEU A 14 36.68 6.78 -14.29
CA LEU A 14 35.96 7.92 -13.72
C LEU A 14 35.86 7.76 -12.19
N SER A 15 36.67 8.52 -11.45
CA SER A 15 36.70 8.47 -9.99
C SER A 15 35.46 9.11 -9.37
N TRP A 16 34.64 8.30 -8.68
CA TRP A 16 33.40 8.73 -8.02
C TRP A 16 33.59 9.51 -6.70
N THR A 17 34.83 9.81 -6.32
CA THR A 17 35.20 10.42 -5.03
C THR A 17 34.95 11.94 -4.93
N GLY A 18 34.28 12.56 -5.92
CA GLY A 18 34.16 14.02 -6.04
C GLY A 18 32.87 14.67 -5.53
N LEU A 19 31.86 13.91 -5.10
CA LEU A 19 30.50 14.41 -4.87
C LEU A 19 30.00 14.31 -3.40
N LEU A 20 30.89 14.50 -2.42
CA LEU A 20 30.56 14.33 -0.99
C LEU A 20 31.07 15.46 -0.07
N LEU A 21 31.32 16.65 -0.62
CA LEU A 21 31.86 17.81 0.14
C LEU A 21 31.21 19.16 -0.22
N ALA A 22 29.90 19.16 -0.52
CA ALA A 22 29.18 20.35 -1.03
C ALA A 22 27.80 20.62 -0.38
N LEU A 23 27.53 20.09 0.82
CA LEU A 23 26.27 20.29 1.55
C LEU A 23 26.43 20.83 2.99
N SER A 24 27.64 21.27 3.37
CA SER A 24 27.95 21.76 4.72
C SER A 24 28.07 23.28 4.80
N TYR A 25 27.12 24.03 4.23
CA TYR A 25 26.92 25.46 4.51
C TYR A 25 25.49 25.93 4.17
N SER A 26 24.60 25.89 5.17
CA SER A 26 23.40 26.74 5.22
C SER A 26 23.13 27.14 6.67
N GLU A 27 23.51 28.36 7.02
CA GLU A 27 23.33 28.89 8.37
C GLU A 27 21.87 29.32 8.60
N GLY A 28 21.41 29.30 9.86
CA GLY A 28 20.34 30.22 10.29
C GLY A 28 18.88 29.74 10.22
N PHE A 29 18.57 28.47 10.56
CA PHE A 29 17.19 28.12 10.97
C PHE A 29 17.06 28.05 12.50
N GLN A 30 16.46 29.08 13.11
CA GLN A 30 16.24 29.09 14.56
C GLN A 30 15.03 28.23 14.95
N ILE A 31 15.28 27.14 15.67
CA ILE A 31 14.22 26.33 16.30
C ILE A 31 13.69 27.08 17.52
N VAL A 32 12.57 27.77 17.37
CA VAL A 32 11.82 28.35 18.50
C VAL A 32 11.18 27.20 19.28
N VAL A 33 11.75 26.87 20.43
CA VAL A 33 11.23 25.82 21.33
C VAL A 33 10.03 26.37 22.12
N PRO A 34 8.81 25.84 21.96
CA PRO A 34 7.65 26.27 22.74
C PRO A 34 7.77 25.75 24.18
N THR A 35 8.11 26.65 25.12
CA THR A 35 8.17 26.34 26.55
C THR A 35 6.77 26.25 27.15
N THR A 36 6.21 25.03 27.24
CA THR A 36 4.91 24.78 27.86
C THR A 36 4.97 25.00 29.37
N SER A 37 4.54 26.19 29.79
CA SER A 37 4.47 26.60 31.19
C SER A 37 3.59 25.65 32.02
N LYS A 38 4.10 25.24 33.19
CA LYS A 38 3.31 24.60 34.23
C LYS A 38 2.65 25.67 35.09
N HIS A 39 1.32 25.77 35.11
CA HIS A 39 0.52 26.10 36.30
C HIS A 39 -0.98 26.17 35.94
N SER A 40 -1.82 25.41 36.65
CA SER A 40 -2.79 25.94 37.63
C SER A 40 -3.84 24.89 38.01
N THR A 41 -4.23 24.86 39.29
CA THR A 41 -5.26 23.97 39.83
C THR A 41 -6.52 24.75 40.21
N ALA A 42 -7.62 24.49 39.50
CA ALA A 42 -8.99 24.74 39.97
C ALA A 42 -9.87 23.62 39.38
N SER A 43 -10.64 22.82 40.14
CA SER A 43 -11.50 23.12 41.28
C SER A 43 -12.74 23.96 40.91
N THR A 44 -13.67 23.32 40.20
CA THR A 44 -15.07 23.76 40.14
C THR A 44 -15.97 22.61 40.61
N ARG A 45 -16.48 22.76 41.83
CA ARG A 45 -17.39 21.83 42.51
C ARG A 45 -18.82 22.18 42.12
N ASN A 46 -19.46 21.39 41.26
CA ASN A 46 -20.85 21.63 40.85
C ASN A 46 -21.80 20.66 41.55
N THR A 47 -22.85 21.16 42.19
CA THR A 47 -23.69 20.38 43.14
C THR A 47 -25.17 20.49 42.84
N GLY A 48 -25.75 19.37 42.39
CA GLY A 48 -27.18 19.06 42.50
C GLY A 48 -28.08 19.56 41.36
N LEU A 49 -28.98 18.67 40.92
CA LEU A 49 -30.43 18.80 41.10
C LEU A 49 -31.06 17.38 41.11
N PRO A 50 -32.32 17.19 41.55
CA PRO A 50 -32.78 15.88 42.02
C PRO A 50 -33.56 15.03 41.01
N THR A 51 -33.63 13.75 41.37
CA THR A 51 -34.69 12.75 41.15
C THR A 51 -36.01 13.20 40.52
N THR A 52 -36.37 12.57 39.40
CA THR A 52 -37.73 12.02 39.16
C THR A 52 -37.59 10.69 38.41
N ALA A 53 -38.60 9.81 38.52
CA ALA A 53 -38.57 8.45 37.98
C ALA A 53 -39.70 8.22 36.94
N ALA A 54 -39.65 7.04 36.31
CA ALA A 54 -40.70 6.43 35.48
C ALA A 54 -41.01 7.07 34.10
N ALA A 55 -40.35 6.53 33.07
CA ALA A 55 -40.86 6.46 31.70
C ALA A 55 -40.31 5.22 30.98
N ALA A 56 -40.78 4.02 31.36
CA ALA A 56 -40.31 2.75 30.79
C ALA A 56 -41.27 2.23 29.71
N ALA A 57 -41.00 2.54 28.44
CA ALA A 57 -41.69 1.93 27.29
C ALA A 57 -40.87 2.01 25.98
N ALA A 58 -40.95 0.95 25.17
CA ALA A 58 -40.75 0.95 23.71
C ALA A 58 -39.44 1.54 23.12
N ALA A 59 -38.27 1.07 23.56
CA ALA A 59 -37.01 1.18 22.80
C ALA A 59 -36.77 -0.06 21.91
N THR A 60 -37.74 -0.38 21.02
CA THR A 60 -37.74 -1.63 20.25
C THR A 60 -36.77 -1.61 19.06
N ALA A 61 -35.58 -2.16 19.26
CA ALA A 61 -34.72 -2.82 18.27
C ALA A 61 -34.65 -2.22 16.84
N THR A 62 -33.84 -1.17 16.65
CA THR A 62 -33.47 -0.66 15.30
C THR A 62 -31.95 -0.69 15.02
N THR A 63 -31.12 -0.58 16.06
CA THR A 63 -29.64 -0.49 15.95
C THR A 63 -28.97 -1.70 15.27
N THR A 64 -29.55 -2.90 15.40
CA THR A 64 -28.91 -4.16 15.02
C THR A 64 -28.86 -4.46 13.52
N ARG A 65 -29.41 -3.60 12.64
CA ARG A 65 -29.39 -3.86 11.18
C ARG A 65 -28.25 -3.20 10.40
N LEU A 66 -27.67 -2.09 10.87
CA LEU A 66 -26.62 -1.39 10.12
C LEU A 66 -25.32 -2.20 9.99
N TYR A 67 -24.94 -2.95 11.03
CA TYR A 67 -23.76 -3.83 11.00
C TYR A 67 -23.85 -4.94 9.94
N ASN A 68 -25.05 -5.39 9.59
CA ASN A 68 -25.25 -6.49 8.64
C ASN A 68 -25.26 -6.04 7.17
N ILE A 69 -25.39 -4.74 6.90
CA ILE A 69 -25.34 -4.22 5.51
C ILE A 69 -23.91 -4.30 4.97
N PHE A 70 -22.92 -3.95 5.79
CA PHE A 70 -21.52 -3.93 5.40
C PHE A 70 -20.84 -5.31 5.45
N GLY A 71 -21.35 -6.26 6.26
CA GLY A 71 -20.78 -7.62 6.36
C GLY A 71 -20.72 -8.36 5.02
N ASN A 72 -21.77 -8.23 4.20
CA ASN A 72 -21.83 -8.85 2.88
C ASN A 72 -21.01 -8.09 1.82
N LEU A 73 -20.79 -6.78 1.98
CA LEU A 73 -20.04 -5.95 1.02
C LEU A 73 -18.52 -6.16 1.14
N PHE A 74 -18.03 -6.37 2.36
CA PHE A 74 -16.59 -6.49 2.65
C PHE A 74 -16.09 -7.93 2.81
N GLY A 75 -16.80 -8.91 2.23
CA GLY A 75 -16.29 -10.27 2.11
C GLY A 75 -16.19 -11.07 3.41
N GLN A 76 -17.12 -10.88 4.36
CA GLN A 76 -17.37 -11.93 5.38
C GLN A 76 -18.13 -13.10 4.75
N GLN A 77 -17.55 -13.71 3.71
CA GLN A 77 -18.02 -14.95 3.15
C GLN A 77 -17.75 -16.05 4.19
N SER A 78 -18.80 -16.44 4.91
CA SER A 78 -18.76 -17.57 5.83
C SER A 78 -18.25 -18.79 5.08
N GLN A 79 -17.10 -19.31 5.53
CA GLN A 79 -16.38 -20.40 4.88
C GLN A 79 -17.18 -21.70 4.99
N SER A 80 -18.05 -21.94 4.01
CA SER A 80 -18.79 -23.20 3.87
C SER A 80 -17.79 -24.31 3.54
N THR A 81 -17.75 -25.33 4.40
CA THR A 81 -16.86 -26.48 4.29
C THR A 81 -16.97 -27.16 2.93
N ASP A 82 -15.81 -27.44 2.33
CA ASP A 82 -15.66 -28.49 1.31
C ASP A 82 -14.41 -29.30 1.67
N GLU A 83 -14.41 -30.61 1.39
CA GLU A 83 -13.55 -31.56 2.12
C GLU A 83 -12.29 -32.03 1.36
N GLY A 84 -11.13 -31.94 2.03
CA GLY A 84 -10.04 -32.91 1.87
C GLY A 84 -8.78 -32.49 1.11
N ASN A 85 -7.70 -32.16 1.85
CA ASN A 85 -6.43 -32.91 1.77
C ASN A 85 -5.57 -32.68 3.04
N VAL A 86 -4.50 -33.47 3.25
CA VAL A 86 -3.73 -33.62 4.50
C VAL A 86 -2.22 -33.74 4.20
N ASN A 87 -1.26 -33.21 4.98
CA ASN A 87 -1.32 -32.49 6.27
C ASN A 87 -0.82 -31.01 6.09
N THR A 88 0.19 -30.40 6.73
CA THR A 88 1.22 -30.83 7.70
C THR A 88 1.69 -29.65 8.58
N GLY A 89 1.61 -29.80 9.90
CA GLY A 89 2.58 -29.20 10.84
C GLY A 89 2.75 -27.68 10.89
N GLY A 90 1.67 -26.92 11.14
CA GLY A 90 1.75 -25.49 11.47
C GLY A 90 0.62 -25.06 12.41
N GLY A 91 0.88 -24.11 13.31
CA GLY A 91 -0.20 -23.39 13.99
C GLY A 91 -1.05 -22.60 12.98
N PRO A 92 -2.29 -22.20 13.30
CA PRO A 92 -3.19 -21.55 12.36
C PRO A 92 -2.69 -20.17 11.94
N ALA A 93 -1.82 -20.13 10.94
CA ALA A 93 -1.45 -18.93 10.21
C ALA A 93 -2.73 -18.32 9.64
N ALA A 94 -3.02 -17.07 9.99
CA ALA A 94 -4.24 -16.40 9.55
C ALA A 94 -4.30 -16.43 8.02
N ALA A 95 -5.32 -17.12 7.47
CA ALA A 95 -5.40 -17.44 6.06
C ALA A 95 -5.30 -16.15 5.23
N ALA A 96 -4.27 -16.07 4.37
CA ALA A 96 -4.07 -14.93 3.50
C ALA A 96 -5.11 -14.98 2.37
N SER A 97 -5.96 -13.96 2.30
CA SER A 97 -6.91 -13.78 1.20
C SER A 97 -6.23 -12.98 0.09
N SER A 98 -6.06 -13.58 -1.09
CA SER A 98 -5.65 -12.83 -2.29
C SER A 98 -6.70 -11.77 -2.61
N VAL A 99 -6.26 -10.53 -2.82
CA VAL A 99 -7.10 -9.39 -3.20
C VAL A 99 -7.13 -9.27 -4.72
N PHE A 100 -5.95 -9.34 -5.35
CA PHE A 100 -5.80 -9.52 -6.79
C PHE A 100 -4.41 -10.06 -7.16
N GLU A 101 -4.31 -10.58 -8.38
CA GLU A 101 -3.09 -11.04 -9.03
C GLU A 101 -3.05 -10.49 -10.46
N ILE A 102 -1.90 -9.92 -10.84
CA ILE A 102 -1.68 -9.33 -12.16
C ILE A 102 -0.61 -10.17 -12.89
N PRO A 103 -0.98 -11.00 -13.89
CA PRO A 103 -0.01 -11.64 -14.78
C PRO A 103 0.78 -10.58 -15.56
N THR A 104 2.11 -10.68 -15.52
CA THR A 104 3.00 -9.81 -16.30
C THR A 104 3.64 -10.58 -17.45
N LYS A 105 4.11 -9.87 -18.47
CA LYS A 105 4.92 -10.42 -19.57
C LYS A 105 6.41 -10.32 -19.26
N SER A 106 6.80 -9.25 -18.56
CA SER A 106 8.16 -8.99 -18.11
C SER A 106 8.11 -7.98 -16.96
N ILE A 107 8.89 -8.23 -15.92
CA ILE A 107 8.88 -7.48 -14.67
C ILE A 107 10.31 -7.36 -14.13
N LYS A 108 10.71 -6.12 -13.81
CA LYS A 108 12.00 -5.85 -13.17
C LYS A 108 11.79 -5.81 -11.66
N SER A 109 11.68 -6.99 -11.04
CA SER A 109 11.25 -7.16 -9.63
C SER A 109 11.96 -6.21 -8.66
N LYS A 110 13.30 -6.15 -8.70
CA LYS A 110 14.08 -5.30 -7.78
C LYS A 110 13.86 -3.78 -7.98
N PRO A 111 13.98 -3.19 -9.18
CA PRO A 111 13.56 -1.81 -9.42
C PRO A 111 12.09 -1.51 -9.06
N LEU A 112 11.16 -2.43 -9.36
CA LEU A 112 9.75 -2.24 -9.08
C LEU A 112 9.45 -2.28 -7.58
N ARG A 113 10.03 -3.24 -6.83
CA ARG A 113 9.97 -3.28 -5.36
C ARG A 113 10.53 -2.02 -4.74
N PHE A 114 11.67 -1.51 -5.22
CA PHE A 114 12.25 -0.25 -4.72
C PHE A 114 11.32 0.95 -4.99
N TYR A 115 10.73 1.04 -6.18
CA TYR A 115 9.73 2.06 -6.50
C TYR A 115 8.51 1.96 -5.57
N SER A 116 7.93 0.76 -5.43
CA SER A 116 6.79 0.51 -4.54
C SER A 116 7.12 0.79 -3.07
N GLN A 117 8.36 0.54 -2.63
CA GLN A 117 8.83 0.89 -1.29
C GLN A 117 8.82 2.41 -1.06
N LEU A 118 9.21 3.21 -2.06
CA LEU A 118 9.13 4.67 -1.99
C LEU A 118 7.68 5.18 -1.97
N PHE A 119 6.82 4.63 -2.84
CA PHE A 119 5.39 4.93 -2.86
C PHE A 119 4.73 4.63 -1.50
N LEU A 120 4.89 3.39 -0.99
CA LEU A 120 4.31 2.96 0.28
C LEU A 120 4.90 3.71 1.49
N ALA A 121 6.14 4.20 1.41
CA ALA A 121 6.72 5.09 2.42
C ALA A 121 5.98 6.46 2.47
N GLY A 122 5.52 6.97 1.32
CA GLY A 122 4.65 8.15 1.26
C GLY A 122 3.31 7.94 1.97
N TYR A 123 2.71 6.76 1.84
CA TYR A 123 1.40 6.44 2.44
C TYR A 123 1.42 6.25 3.97
N GLN A 124 2.60 6.17 4.61
CA GLN A 124 2.71 5.98 6.07
C GLN A 124 1.92 7.00 6.92
N ASN A 125 1.64 8.18 6.38
CA ASN A 125 0.96 9.26 7.09
C ASN A 125 -0.48 9.55 6.60
N THR A 126 -1.04 8.68 5.76
CA THR A 126 -2.36 8.82 5.14
C THR A 126 -3.31 7.73 5.65
N PRO A 127 -4.53 8.05 6.12
CA PRO A 127 -5.13 9.39 6.27
C PRO A 127 -4.67 10.17 7.51
N VAL A 128 -4.00 9.50 8.46
CA VAL A 128 -3.49 10.10 9.71
C VAL A 128 -2.01 9.76 9.89
N LYS A 129 -1.23 10.63 10.54
CA LYS A 129 0.20 10.42 10.80
C LYS A 129 0.48 9.02 11.39
N GLY A 130 1.35 8.25 10.74
CA GLY A 130 1.73 6.89 11.13
C GLY A 130 0.69 5.80 10.85
N SER A 131 -0.42 6.06 10.14
CA SER A 131 -1.51 5.10 9.86
C SER A 131 -1.03 3.73 9.37
N TRP A 132 0.04 3.71 8.57
CA TRP A 132 0.65 2.51 8.03
C TRP A 132 2.12 2.41 8.44
N THR A 133 2.54 1.19 8.78
CA THR A 133 3.94 0.84 9.06
C THR A 133 4.43 -0.12 7.98
N LEU A 134 5.45 0.32 7.23
CA LEU A 134 6.09 -0.49 6.20
C LEU A 134 7.16 -1.38 6.84
N ALA A 135 6.98 -2.69 6.73
CA ALA A 135 7.95 -3.70 7.11
C ALA A 135 8.70 -4.19 5.86
N SER A 136 9.95 -3.76 5.74
CA SER A 136 10.92 -4.41 4.86
C SER A 136 11.35 -5.73 5.49
N ASN A 137 10.88 -6.86 4.95
CA ASN A 137 11.49 -8.14 5.29
C ASN A 137 12.89 -8.20 4.64
N GLU A 138 13.92 -8.46 5.44
CA GLU A 138 15.30 -8.66 4.98
C GLU A 138 15.49 -10.08 4.39
N GLU A 139 14.59 -11.03 4.70
CA GLU A 139 14.61 -12.40 4.19
C GLU A 139 13.89 -12.54 2.82
N ASP A 140 12.73 -11.90 2.65
CA ASP A 140 11.94 -11.93 1.39
C ASP A 140 12.31 -10.75 0.47
N ASP A 141 13.32 -10.92 -0.39
CA ASP A 141 13.86 -9.84 -1.23
C ASP A 141 12.93 -9.37 -2.39
N GLU A 142 11.76 -10.01 -2.54
CA GLU A 142 10.74 -9.71 -3.56
C GLU A 142 9.37 -9.37 -2.96
N ARG A 143 9.31 -9.13 -1.64
CA ARG A 143 8.07 -8.86 -0.88
C ARG A 143 8.13 -7.54 -0.10
N LEU A 144 6.97 -6.92 0.10
CA LEU A 144 6.75 -5.78 1.00
C LEU A 144 5.49 -6.02 1.85
N ASP A 145 5.58 -5.86 3.16
CA ASP A 145 4.46 -5.96 4.09
C ASP A 145 4.10 -4.58 4.65
N LEU A 146 2.83 -4.21 4.60
CA LEU A 146 2.32 -2.95 5.12
C LEU A 146 1.26 -3.21 6.21
N TYR A 147 1.64 -2.94 7.46
CA TYR A 147 0.80 -3.14 8.63
C TYR A 147 -0.03 -1.88 8.92
N TYR A 148 -1.31 -2.06 9.25
CA TYR A 148 -2.16 -0.95 9.67
C TYR A 148 -2.13 -0.74 11.19
N THR A 149 -2.23 0.51 11.63
CA THR A 149 -2.05 0.93 13.04
C THR A 149 -2.98 0.27 14.06
N ASP A 150 -4.19 -0.15 13.66
CA ASP A 150 -5.12 -0.83 14.57
C ASP A 150 -4.81 -2.32 14.80
N GLY A 151 -3.82 -2.88 14.08
CA GLY A 151 -3.42 -4.28 14.17
C GLY A 151 -4.43 -5.29 13.62
N SER A 152 -5.54 -4.85 13.01
CA SER A 152 -6.60 -5.73 12.51
C SER A 152 -6.29 -6.38 11.16
N GLY A 153 -5.37 -5.79 10.39
CA GLY A 153 -4.99 -6.24 9.06
C GLY A 153 -3.63 -5.73 8.57
N MET A 154 -3.13 -6.40 7.54
CA MET A 154 -1.87 -6.12 6.86
C MET A 154 -2.02 -6.48 5.38
N VAL A 155 -1.57 -5.60 4.48
CA VAL A 155 -1.52 -5.87 3.03
C VAL A 155 -0.09 -6.25 2.64
N SER A 156 0.05 -7.25 1.77
CA SER A 156 1.31 -7.87 1.38
C SER A 156 1.44 -7.83 -0.15
N PHE A 157 2.50 -7.22 -0.64
CA PHE A 157 2.82 -7.11 -2.07
C PHE A 157 3.97 -8.08 -2.39
N SER A 158 3.78 -8.93 -3.39
CA SER A 158 4.83 -9.80 -3.96
C SER A 158 5.08 -9.42 -5.42
N PHE A 159 6.36 -9.35 -5.79
CA PHE A 159 6.85 -8.86 -7.08
C PHE A 159 7.59 -9.96 -7.87
N ASP A 160 7.00 -11.16 -7.88
CA ASP A 160 7.42 -12.34 -8.64
C ASP A 160 7.17 -12.13 -10.16
N ASP A 161 7.10 -13.19 -10.97
CA ASP A 161 6.58 -13.14 -12.36
C ASP A 161 5.17 -12.50 -12.48
N THR A 162 4.44 -12.48 -11.37
CA THR A 162 3.08 -11.94 -11.21
C THR A 162 3.04 -10.97 -10.03
N ILE A 163 2.47 -9.78 -10.21
CA ILE A 163 2.25 -8.87 -9.07
C ILE A 163 1.06 -9.40 -8.27
N ARG A 164 1.29 -9.82 -7.02
CA ARG A 164 0.24 -10.35 -6.14
C ARG A 164 0.03 -9.42 -4.94
N VAL A 165 -1.24 -9.15 -4.64
CA VAL A 165 -1.65 -8.40 -3.45
C VAL A 165 -2.47 -9.31 -2.55
N ASN A 166 -1.96 -9.60 -1.36
CA ASN A 166 -2.59 -10.48 -0.38
C ASN A 166 -2.91 -9.73 0.92
N ARG A 167 -4.15 -9.80 1.37
CA ARG A 167 -4.59 -9.31 2.68
C ARG A 167 -4.38 -10.41 3.73
N LYS A 168 -3.81 -10.07 4.88
CA LYS A 168 -3.69 -10.92 6.07
C LYS A 168 -4.40 -10.25 7.25
N GLY A 169 -5.11 -11.04 8.05
CA GLY A 169 -5.87 -10.59 9.22
C GLY A 169 -7.19 -11.33 9.35
N GLN A 170 -7.49 -11.87 10.53
CA GLN A 170 -8.67 -12.73 10.72
C GLN A 170 -10.00 -11.96 10.64
N ARG A 171 -10.00 -10.69 11.11
CA ARG A 171 -11.17 -9.81 11.18
C ARG A 171 -10.71 -8.34 10.96
N PRO A 172 -10.32 -7.96 9.74
CA PRO A 172 -9.91 -6.58 9.45
C PRO A 172 -11.01 -5.58 9.81
N SER A 173 -10.62 -4.41 10.31
CA SER A 173 -11.57 -3.35 10.66
C SER A 173 -12.17 -2.71 9.41
N LEU A 174 -13.34 -2.07 9.55
CA LEU A 174 -13.91 -1.29 8.45
C LEU A 174 -12.97 -0.14 8.02
N GLN A 175 -12.24 0.44 8.98
CA GLN A 175 -11.27 1.51 8.72
C GLN A 175 -10.04 0.99 7.97
N TYR A 176 -9.56 -0.22 8.29
CA TYR A 176 -8.54 -0.92 7.51
C TYR A 176 -9.02 -1.09 6.05
N MET A 177 -10.19 -1.70 5.84
CA MET A 177 -10.65 -2.08 4.50
C MET A 177 -10.94 -0.87 3.60
N LEU A 178 -11.41 0.24 4.16
CA LEU A 178 -11.58 1.49 3.42
C LEU A 178 -10.23 2.10 3.01
N ASN A 179 -9.25 2.20 3.93
CA ASN A 179 -7.94 2.77 3.61
C ASN A 179 -7.09 1.87 2.70
N GLU A 180 -7.20 0.55 2.86
CA GLU A 180 -6.61 -0.44 1.95
C GLU A 180 -7.18 -0.29 0.54
N SER A 181 -8.49 -0.10 0.40
CA SER A 181 -9.13 0.09 -0.92
C SER A 181 -8.65 1.36 -1.63
N LEU A 182 -8.46 2.46 -0.90
CA LEU A 182 -7.86 3.69 -1.44
C LEU A 182 -6.43 3.44 -1.91
N LEU A 183 -5.57 2.97 -1.00
CA LEU A 183 -4.16 2.68 -1.27
C LEU A 183 -3.96 1.71 -2.45
N LEU A 184 -4.86 0.75 -2.64
CA LEU A 184 -4.82 -0.19 -3.77
C LEU A 184 -5.35 0.40 -5.08
N HIS A 185 -6.24 1.39 -5.06
CA HIS A 185 -6.55 2.17 -6.26
C HIS A 185 -5.36 3.04 -6.64
N ASP A 186 -4.83 3.81 -5.69
CA ASP A 186 -3.69 4.71 -5.92
C ASP A 186 -2.47 3.91 -6.45
N PHE A 187 -2.20 2.72 -5.89
CA PHE A 187 -1.15 1.81 -6.37
C PHE A 187 -1.37 1.26 -7.79
N LEU A 188 -2.62 0.99 -8.19
CA LEU A 188 -2.93 0.55 -9.57
C LEU A 188 -2.72 1.68 -10.58
N ASP A 189 -2.97 2.92 -10.17
CA ASP A 189 -2.76 4.11 -11.01
C ASP A 189 -1.25 4.38 -11.23
N GLU A 190 -0.41 4.21 -10.20
CA GLU A 190 1.05 4.22 -10.36
C GLU A 190 1.55 3.06 -11.25
N LEU A 191 1.00 1.84 -11.10
CA LEU A 191 1.36 0.72 -11.97
C LEU A 191 0.98 0.96 -13.45
N GLU A 192 -0.13 1.66 -13.70
CA GLU A 192 -0.53 2.08 -15.05
C GLU A 192 0.47 3.09 -15.63
N GLN A 193 0.87 4.10 -14.85
CA GLN A 193 1.87 5.09 -15.26
C GLN A 193 3.26 4.46 -15.50
N ILE A 194 3.67 3.46 -14.72
CA ILE A 194 4.93 2.73 -14.93
C ILE A 194 4.88 1.86 -16.21
N ALA A 195 3.73 1.23 -16.47
CA ALA A 195 3.56 0.30 -17.59
C ALA A 195 3.42 1.04 -18.92
N PHE A 196 2.53 2.04 -19.02
CA PHE A 196 2.22 2.71 -20.28
C PHE A 196 2.92 4.08 -20.40
N GLY A 197 3.13 4.78 -19.29
CA GLY A 197 3.65 6.15 -19.23
C GLY A 197 2.56 7.14 -18.85
N THR A 198 2.91 8.42 -18.75
CA THR A 198 1.90 9.49 -18.89
C THR A 198 1.72 9.78 -20.38
N ASP A 199 0.47 9.82 -20.87
CA ASP A 199 0.14 10.27 -22.23
C ASP A 199 0.23 11.81 -22.37
N ASP A 200 1.25 12.43 -21.76
CA ASP A 200 1.54 13.86 -21.88
C ASP A 200 2.17 14.15 -23.26
N ASP A 201 1.31 14.15 -24.28
CA ASP A 201 1.60 14.44 -25.70
C ASP A 201 1.96 15.93 -25.93
N SER A 202 2.90 16.44 -25.13
CA SER A 202 3.30 17.86 -25.05
C SER A 202 4.26 18.30 -26.17
N GLY A 203 4.03 17.81 -27.39
CA GLY A 203 4.42 18.44 -28.66
C GLY A 203 5.92 18.57 -29.02
N ASP A 204 6.85 18.43 -28.09
CA ASP A 204 8.29 18.60 -28.32
C ASP A 204 9.09 17.38 -27.85
N ASN A 205 9.53 16.59 -28.82
CA ASN A 205 10.54 15.54 -28.68
C ASN A 205 10.29 14.50 -27.56
N SER A 206 9.04 14.02 -27.45
CA SER A 206 8.66 12.91 -26.56
C SER A 206 9.58 11.70 -26.77
N THR A 207 10.39 11.39 -25.76
CA THR A 207 11.27 10.23 -25.78
C THR A 207 10.44 8.97 -25.57
N VAL A 208 9.99 8.37 -26.67
CA VAL A 208 9.36 7.05 -26.70
C VAL A 208 10.26 6.07 -25.93
N ILE A 209 9.82 5.65 -24.74
CA ILE A 209 10.55 4.70 -23.91
C ILE A 209 10.37 3.33 -24.56
N ASP A 210 11.43 2.78 -25.16
CA ASP A 210 11.44 1.43 -25.70
C ASP A 210 10.88 0.45 -24.65
N ASP A 211 9.95 -0.43 -25.05
CA ASP A 211 9.23 -1.25 -24.07
C ASP A 211 10.16 -2.11 -23.20
N GLU A 212 11.29 -2.56 -23.77
CA GLU A 212 12.36 -3.28 -23.07
C GLU A 212 12.96 -2.50 -21.89
N LYS A 213 12.88 -1.17 -21.88
CA LYS A 213 13.40 -0.30 -20.81
C LYS A 213 12.41 -0.14 -19.65
N ARG A 214 11.10 -0.19 -19.91
CA ARG A 214 10.02 -0.10 -18.90
C ARG A 214 10.18 -1.09 -17.74
N LEU A 215 9.75 -0.74 -16.53
CA LEU A 215 9.92 -1.62 -15.36
C LEU A 215 8.93 -2.80 -15.35
N LEU A 216 7.80 -2.63 -16.05
CA LEU A 216 6.68 -3.56 -16.12
C LEU A 216 6.16 -3.60 -17.56
N GLN A 217 5.87 -4.80 -18.06
CA GLN A 217 5.18 -5.03 -19.33
C GLN A 217 4.00 -5.98 -19.12
N PHE A 218 2.86 -5.67 -19.73
CA PHE A 218 1.76 -6.60 -19.90
C PHE A 218 1.81 -7.25 -21.30
N SER A 219 1.08 -8.36 -21.48
CA SER A 219 0.76 -8.85 -22.83
C SER A 219 -0.35 -7.97 -23.45
N ASP A 220 -0.43 -7.91 -24.77
CA ASP A 220 -1.44 -7.11 -25.48
C ASP A 220 -2.88 -7.48 -25.10
N GLU A 221 -3.12 -8.77 -24.81
CA GLU A 221 -4.41 -9.31 -24.33
C GLU A 221 -4.81 -8.80 -22.95
N ASN A 222 -3.85 -8.31 -22.15
CA ASN A 222 -4.03 -7.89 -20.76
C ASN A 222 -3.97 -6.36 -20.57
N LYS A 223 -4.07 -5.56 -21.63
CA LYS A 223 -4.03 -4.09 -21.51
C LYS A 223 -5.09 -3.52 -20.56
N ASP A 224 -6.34 -3.98 -20.63
CA ASP A 224 -7.40 -3.52 -19.71
C ASP A 224 -7.39 -4.22 -18.32
N ILE A 225 -6.34 -4.98 -17.96
CA ILE A 225 -6.37 -5.78 -16.72
C ILE A 225 -6.44 -4.92 -15.45
N LEU A 226 -5.79 -3.75 -15.45
CA LEU A 226 -5.81 -2.82 -14.32
C LEU A 226 -7.23 -2.30 -14.08
N SER A 227 -7.93 -1.87 -15.13
CA SER A 227 -9.34 -1.45 -15.06
C SER A 227 -10.27 -2.57 -14.57
N LYS A 228 -10.10 -3.79 -15.08
CA LYS A 228 -10.85 -4.99 -14.63
C LYS A 228 -10.57 -5.39 -13.17
N ILE A 229 -9.50 -4.87 -12.57
CA ILE A 229 -9.19 -5.02 -11.13
C ILE A 229 -9.75 -3.83 -10.33
N ARG A 230 -9.62 -2.59 -10.83
CA ARG A 230 -10.26 -1.40 -10.24
C ARG A 230 -11.78 -1.59 -10.05
N GLU A 231 -12.46 -2.21 -11.01
CA GLU A 231 -13.89 -2.56 -10.93
C GLU A 231 -14.23 -3.58 -9.83
N LYS A 232 -13.29 -4.47 -9.49
CA LYS A 232 -13.47 -5.51 -8.46
C LYS A 232 -13.21 -4.99 -7.04
N LEU A 233 -12.39 -3.96 -6.88
CA LEU A 233 -12.10 -3.34 -5.59
C LEU A 233 -13.37 -2.71 -4.99
N PRO A 234 -13.66 -2.93 -3.69
CA PRO A 234 -14.98 -2.64 -3.11
C PRO A 234 -15.30 -1.13 -2.99
N ALA A 235 -14.34 -0.24 -3.26
CA ALA A 235 -14.57 1.20 -3.29
C ALA A 235 -15.21 1.71 -4.60
N ARG A 236 -15.21 0.92 -5.68
CA ARG A 236 -15.73 1.31 -7.01
C ARG A 236 -16.80 0.38 -7.58
N GLN A 237 -17.44 -0.44 -6.75
CA GLN A 237 -18.62 -1.21 -7.16
C GLN A 237 -19.85 -0.30 -7.32
N GLU A 238 -19.95 0.35 -8.49
CA GLU A 238 -21.22 0.95 -8.94
C GLU A 238 -22.28 -0.14 -9.08
N LYS A 239 -23.50 0.14 -8.60
CA LYS A 239 -24.62 -0.80 -8.72
C LYS A 239 -25.10 -0.85 -10.17
N SER A 240 -25.01 -2.04 -10.78
CA SER A 240 -25.94 -2.46 -11.83
C SER A 240 -27.26 -2.99 -11.24
#